data_AF-A0A534HP76-F1
#
_entry.id   AF-A0A534HP76-F1
#
_cell.length_a   1.000
_cell.length_b   1.000
_cell.length_c   1.000
_cell.angle_alpha   90.00
_cell.angle_beta   90.00
_cell.angle_gamma   90.00
#
_symmetry.space_group_name_H-M   'P 1'
#
loop_
_entity.id
_entity.type
_entity.pdbx_description
1 polymer ?
#
loop_
_entity_poly.entity_id
_entity_poly.type
_entity_poly.pdbx_seq_one_letter_code
_entity_poly.pdbx_strand_id
1 'polypeptide(L)'
;HYLDYARARAVDAATAKSILACAAELDADQACGHVAINGLLYAARQRHLNVRLLDLRNSGDTQPDRSRVVGYGAFALYEGPVRQ
;
A
#
# COMPACT_ATOMS: atom_id res chain seq x y z
N HIS A 1 -11.49 -2.26 2.42
CA HIS A 1 -12.73 -2.16 1.63
C HIS A 1 -13.01 -3.44 0.90
N TYR A 2 -14.27 -3.60 0.52
CA TYR A 2 -14.80 -4.77 -0.15
C TYR A 2 -15.15 -4.37 -1.58
N LEU A 3 -14.16 -4.44 -2.46
CA LEU A 3 -14.27 -4.09 -3.87
C LEU A 3 -14.28 -5.37 -4.71
N ASP A 4 -14.82 -5.31 -5.92
CA ASP A 4 -14.58 -6.37 -6.89
C ASP A 4 -13.08 -6.45 -7.23
N TYR A 5 -12.62 -7.60 -7.70
CA TYR A 5 -11.20 -7.87 -7.91
C TYR A 5 -10.49 -6.86 -8.84
N ALA A 6 -11.14 -6.42 -9.91
CA ALA A 6 -10.52 -5.49 -10.85
C ALA A 6 -10.36 -4.10 -10.21
N ARG A 7 -11.40 -3.63 -9.52
CA ARG A 7 -11.38 -2.36 -8.81
C ARG A 7 -10.42 -2.39 -7.62
N ALA A 8 -10.40 -3.48 -6.85
CA ALA A 8 -9.47 -3.69 -5.75
C ALA A 8 -8.01 -3.58 -6.22
N ARG A 9 -7.64 -4.29 -7.29
CA ARG A 9 -6.27 -4.21 -7.85
C ARG A 9 -5.88 -2.80 -8.28
N ALA A 10 -6.82 -2.03 -8.85
CA ALA A 10 -6.56 -0.66 -9.25
C ALA A 10 -6.33 0.25 -8.04
N VAL A 11 -7.17 0.13 -7.00
CA VAL A 11 -7.01 0.88 -5.75
C VAL A 11 -5.71 0.48 -5.05
N ASP A 12 -5.46 -0.81 -4.87
CA ASP A 12 -4.25 -1.34 -4.24
C ASP A 12 -2.97 -0.84 -4.94
N ALA A 13 -2.94 -0.85 -6.28
CA ALA A 13 -1.80 -0.35 -7.05
C ALA A 13 -1.60 1.18 -6.90
N ALA A 14 -2.69 1.95 -6.88
CA ALA A 14 -2.62 3.39 -6.65
C ALA A 14 -2.14 3.71 -5.23
N THR A 15 -2.67 3.02 -4.23
CA THR A 15 -2.23 3.11 -2.82
C THR A 15 -0.74 2.78 -2.70
N ALA A 16 -0.29 1.66 -3.27
CA ALA A 16 1.10 1.25 -3.23
C ALA A 16 2.03 2.29 -3.88
N LYS A 17 1.62 2.89 -5.01
CA LYS A 17 2.37 3.97 -5.67
C LYS A 17 2.52 5.20 -4.77
N SER A 18 1.46 5.61 -4.07
CA SER A 18 1.52 6.72 -3.11
C SER A 18 2.45 6.41 -1.92
N ILE A 19 2.40 5.19 -1.40
CA ILE A 19 3.28 4.72 -0.31
C ILE A 19 4.75 4.76 -0.77
N LEU A 20 5.05 4.25 -1.97
CA LEU A 20 6.41 4.25 -2.54
C LEU A 20 6.96 5.67 -2.76
N ALA A 21 6.10 6.62 -3.10
CA ALA A 21 6.47 8.02 -3.26
C ALA A 21 6.58 8.79 -1.94
N CYS A 22 6.34 8.13 -0.79
CA CYS A 22 6.16 8.77 0.51
C CYS A 22 5.20 9.97 0.43
N ALA A 23 4.06 9.81 -0.26
CA ALA A 23 3.00 10.81 -0.34
C ALA A 23 2.00 10.57 0.80
N ALA A 24 1.82 11.55 1.68
CA ALA A 24 1.12 11.40 2.96
C ALA A 24 -0.36 11.80 2.87
N GLU A 25 -1.12 11.20 1.95
CA GLU A 25 -2.52 11.58 1.70
C GLU A 25 -3.42 10.36 1.49
N LEU A 26 -3.11 9.22 2.12
CA LEU A 26 -3.99 8.07 2.05
C LEU A 26 -5.29 8.33 2.82
N ASP A 27 -6.41 7.95 2.22
CA ASP A 27 -7.73 7.97 2.86
C ASP A 27 -8.18 6.58 3.33
N ALA A 28 -9.36 6.55 3.95
CA ALA A 28 -9.95 5.31 4.44
C ALA A 28 -10.24 4.30 3.31
N ASP A 29 -10.52 4.77 2.09
CA ASP A 29 -10.82 3.94 0.91
C ASP A 29 -9.59 3.21 0.39
N GLN A 30 -8.42 3.80 0.57
CA GLN A 30 -7.13 3.27 0.16
C GLN A 30 -6.54 2.27 1.17
N ALA A 31 -6.65 2.54 2.47
CA ALA A 31 -6.17 1.63 3.51
C ALA A 31 -6.91 1.81 4.85
N CYS A 32 -7.30 0.71 5.50
CA CYS A 32 -7.93 0.80 6.83
C CYS A 32 -7.02 1.42 7.90
N GLY A 33 -5.70 1.26 7.76
CA GLY A 33 -4.68 1.85 8.63
C GLY A 33 -4.14 3.21 8.16
N HIS A 34 -4.84 3.92 7.25
CA HIS A 34 -4.28 5.08 6.54
C HIS A 34 -3.70 6.16 7.46
N VAL A 35 -4.29 6.42 8.64
CA VAL A 35 -3.77 7.42 9.59
C VAL A 35 -2.36 7.07 10.07
N ALA A 36 -2.14 5.82 10.49
CA ALA A 36 -0.83 5.36 10.95
C ALA A 36 0.17 5.30 9.79
N ILE A 37 -0.28 4.87 8.60
CA ILE A 37 0.56 4.84 7.39
C ILE A 37 0.97 6.26 7.01
N ASN A 38 0.06 7.23 6.99
CA ASN A 38 0.38 8.64 6.69
C ASN A 38 1.40 9.21 7.68
N GLY A 39 1.27 8.91 8.98
CA GLY A 39 2.25 9.29 9.99
C GLY A 39 3.63 8.68 9.74
N LEU A 40 3.68 7.39 9.38
CA LEU A 40 4.92 6.70 8.99
C LEU A 40 5.55 7.34 7.75
N LEU A 41 4.76 7.61 6.71
CA LEU A 41 5.24 8.23 5.46
C LEU A 41 5.74 9.66 5.71
N TYR A 42 5.07 10.42 6.56
CA TYR A 42 5.54 11.72 6.99
C TYR A 42 6.93 11.62 7.64
N ALA A 43 7.11 10.72 8.61
CA ALA A 43 8.41 10.50 9.24
C ALA A 43 9.48 9.99 8.26
N ALA A 44 9.10 9.12 7.32
CA ALA A 44 9.97 8.60 6.28
C ALA A 44 10.51 9.72 5.38
N ARG A 45 9.67 10.70 4.99
CA ARG A 45 10.12 11.88 4.24
C ARG A 45 11.13 12.71 5.01
N GLN A 46 10.84 13.00 6.29
CA GLN A 46 11.71 13.84 7.13
C GLN A 46 13.10 13.20 7.33
N ARG A 47 13.16 11.87 7.31
CA ARG A 47 14.40 11.10 7.48
C ARG A 47 15.01 10.63 6.16
N HIS A 48 14.44 11.05 5.02
CA HIS A 48 14.87 10.62 3.68
C HIS A 48 14.98 9.08 3.53
N LEU A 49 14.04 8.35 4.14
CA LEU A 49 13.98 6.89 4.04
C LEU A 49 13.49 6.48 2.65
N ASN A 50 14.02 5.37 2.17
CA ASN A 50 13.52 4.76 0.96
C ASN A 50 12.50 3.65 1.26
N VAL A 51 11.42 3.62 0.50
CA VAL A 51 10.36 2.61 0.62
C VAL A 51 10.47 1.59 -0.52
N ARG A 52 10.39 0.30 -0.19
CA ARG A 52 10.32 -0.81 -1.15
C ARG A 52 9.03 -1.58 -0.96
N LEU A 53 8.34 -1.89 -2.05
CA LEU A 53 7.22 -2.83 -2.04
C LEU A 53 7.78 -4.26 -2.01
N LEU A 54 7.37 -5.04 -1.01
CA LEU A 54 7.76 -6.44 -0.87
C LEU A 54 6.73 -7.37 -1.50
N ASP A 55 5.44 -7.11 -1.27
CA ASP A 55 4.34 -7.88 -1.84
C ASP A 55 3.06 -7.03 -1.92
N LEU A 56 2.23 -7.31 -2.92
CA LEU A 56 0.92 -6.68 -3.09
C LEU A 56 -0.04 -7.71 -3.68
N ARG A 57 -1.05 -8.09 -2.91
CA ARG A 57 -2.00 -9.18 -3.23
C ARG A 57 -3.38 -8.87 -2.71
N ASN A 58 -4.37 -9.65 -3.12
CA ASN A 58 -5.69 -9.63 -2.50
C ASN A 58 -6.26 -11.04 -2.32
N SER A 59 -7.32 -11.15 -1.52
CA SER A 59 -7.94 -12.43 -1.18
C SER A 59 -8.51 -13.21 -2.38
N GLY A 60 -8.76 -12.55 -3.51
CA GLY A 60 -9.20 -13.18 -4.77
C GLY A 60 -8.08 -13.82 -5.59
N ASP A 61 -6.82 -13.64 -5.19
CA ASP A 61 -5.68 -14.31 -5.84
C ASP A 61 -5.68 -15.82 -5.61
N THR A 62 -6.32 -16.28 -4.52
CA THR A 62 -6.42 -17.72 -4.16
C THR A 62 -7.84 -18.25 -4.12
N GLN A 63 -8.85 -17.37 -4.14
CA GLN A 63 -10.26 -17.75 -4.00
C GLN A 63 -11.05 -17.59 -5.31
N PRO A 64 -12.02 -18.47 -5.58
CA PRO A 64 -12.86 -18.38 -6.77
C PRO A 64 -13.84 -17.20 -6.72
N ASP A 65 -14.30 -16.79 -5.53
CA ASP A 65 -15.12 -15.58 -5.38
C ASP A 65 -14.24 -14.33 -5.43
N ARG A 66 -14.50 -13.52 -6.46
CA ARG A 66 -13.81 -12.27 -6.79
C ARG A 66 -14.73 -11.06 -6.77
N SER A 67 -15.98 -11.24 -6.35
CA SER A 67 -16.97 -10.18 -6.23
C SER A 67 -16.64 -9.21 -5.10
N ARG A 68 -15.89 -9.69 -4.09
CA ARG A 68 -15.58 -8.93 -2.89
C ARG A 68 -14.27 -9.38 -2.26
N VAL A 69 -13.20 -8.62 -2.50
CA VAL A 69 -11.85 -9.00 -2.07
C VAL A 69 -11.26 -8.01 -1.07
N VAL A 70 -10.27 -8.47 -0.31
CA VAL A 70 -9.48 -7.67 0.63
C VAL A 70 -8.05 -7.59 0.14
N GLY A 71 -7.51 -6.37 0.01
CA GLY A 71 -6.12 -6.11 -0.36
C GLY A 71 -5.14 -6.25 0.82
N TYR A 72 -3.94 -6.71 0.51
CA TYR A 72 -2.81 -6.86 1.43
C TYR A 72 -1.54 -6.28 0.78
N GLY A 73 -0.86 -5.37 1.47
CA GLY A 73 0.39 -4.77 1.02
C GLY A 73 1.48 -4.86 2.08
N ALA A 74 2.67 -5.27 1.67
CA ALA A 74 3.85 -5.34 2.52
C ALA A 74 4.94 -4.42 1.99
N PHE A 75 5.50 -3.57 2.85
CA PHE A 75 6.50 -2.56 2.50
C PHE A 75 7.67 -2.59 3.49
N ALA A 76 8.88 -2.31 3.01
CA ALA A 76 10.06 -2.13 3.83
C ALA A 76 10.60 -0.70 3.69
N LEU A 77 11.08 -0.15 4.80
CA LEU A 77 11.70 1.17 4.87
C LEU A 77 13.17 1.01 5.25
N TYR A 78 14.05 1.70 4.53
CA TYR A 78 15.50 1.62 4.72
C TYR A 78 16.12 3.00 4.90
N GLU A 79 17.10 3.08 5.80
CA GLU A 79 18.06 4.18 5.85
C GLU A 79 19.14 3.99 4.78
N GLY A 80 19.51 5.08 4.09
CA GLY A 80 20.47 5.02 2.98
C GLY A 80 19.87 4.46 1.68
N PRO A 81 20.66 4.42 0.58
CA PRO A 81 20.15 4.08 -0.75
C PRO A 81 19.65 2.62 -0.83
N VAL A 82 18.50 2.40 -1.47
CA VAL A 82 17.99 1.05 -1.75
C VAL A 82 18.97 0.33 -2.66
N ARG A 83 19.58 -0.73 -2.16
CA ARG A 83 20.28 -1.70 -3.01
C ARG A 83 19.19 -2.57 -3.67
N GLN A 84 19.11 -2.51 -4.99
CA GLN A 84 18.13 -3.26 -5.79
C GLN A 84 18.40 -4.76 -5.67
#